data_AF-A0A520CT05-F1
#
_entry.id   AF-A0A520CT05-F1
#
_cell.length_a   1.000
_cell.length_b   1.000
_cell.length_c   1.000
_cell.angle_alpha   90.00
_cell.angle_beta   90.00
_cell.angle_gamma   90.00
#
_symmetry.space_group_name_H-M   'P 1'
#
loop_
_entity.id
_entity.type
_entity.pdbx_description
1 polymer ?
#
loop_
_entity_poly.entity_id
_entity_poly.type
_entity_poly.pdbx_seq_one_letter_code
_entity_poly.pdbx_strand_id
1 'polypeptide(L)' 'MEQSFSLEGKVIVVTGGTGILGNSFVNAIVEAGGAVGIL' A
#
# COMPACT_ATOMS: atom_id res chain seq x y z
N MET A 1 -4.53 11.19 -17.07
CA MET A 1 -4.96 10.92 -15.68
C MET A 1 -3.83 11.37 -14.78
N GLU A 2 -4.09 12.29 -13.85
CA GLU A 2 -3.04 12.90 -13.03
C GLU A 2 -2.30 11.86 -12.19
N GLN A 3 -0.96 11.97 -12.17
CA GLN A 3 -0.06 11.17 -11.32
C GLN A 3 -0.28 11.40 -9.81
N SER A 4 -1.20 12.29 -9.42
CA SER A 4 -1.50 12.70 -8.04
C SER A 4 -1.81 11.52 -7.10
N PHE A 5 -2.24 10.38 -7.62
CA PHE A 5 -2.56 9.18 -6.84
C PHE A 5 -1.53 8.04 -6.94
N SER A 6 -0.44 8.23 -7.71
CA SER A 6 0.62 7.22 -7.77
C SER A 6 1.34 7.09 -6.43
N LEU A 7 1.63 5.86 -6.02
CA LEU A 7 2.45 5.55 -4.84
C LEU A 7 3.88 5.16 -5.22
N GLU A 8 4.27 5.31 -6.48
CA GLU A 8 5.61 5.00 -6.96
C GLU A 8 6.68 5.77 -6.16
N GLY A 9 7.68 5.04 -5.69
CA GLY A 9 8.77 5.57 -4.85
C GLY A 9 8.37 5.91 -3.41
N LYS A 10 7.14 5.62 -2.98
CA LYS A 10 6.69 5.82 -1.60
C LYS A 10 6.78 4.53 -0.78
N VAL A 11 7.07 4.67 0.52
CA VAL A 11 7.04 3.58 1.50
C VAL A 11 5.90 3.84 2.47
N ILE A 12 5.04 2.85 2.66
CA ILE A 12 3.85 2.91 3.50
C ILE A 12 3.95 1.83 4.59
N VAL A 13 3.53 2.17 5.81
CA VAL A 13 3.44 1.21 6.92
C VAL A 13 1.98 0.88 7.16
N VAL A 14 1.63 -0.40 7.12
CA VAL A 14 0.29 -0.90 7.43
C VAL A 14 0.36 -1.76 8.69
N THR A 15 -0.15 -1.24 9.79
CA THR A 15 -0.34 -2.00 11.04
C THR A 15 -1.56 -2.92 10.93
N GLY A 16 -1.50 -4.12 11.49
CA GLY A 16 -2.57 -5.12 11.35
C GLY A 16 -2.72 -5.62 9.91
N GLY A 17 -1.66 -5.53 9.10
CA GLY A 17 -1.67 -5.86 7.66
C GLY A 17 -1.99 -7.33 7.35
N THR A 18 -1.95 -8.21 8.35
CA THR A 18 -2.29 -9.64 8.22
C THR A 18 -3.79 -9.93 8.30
N GLY A 19 -4.62 -8.97 8.74
CA GLY A 19 -6.08 -9.11 8.75
C GLY A 19 -6.70 -8.93 7.36
N ILE A 20 -7.99 -9.28 7.20
CA ILE A 20 -8.69 -9.23 5.89
C ILE A 20 -8.61 -7.85 5.25
N LEU A 21 -8.90 -6.79 6.02
CA LEU A 21 -8.82 -5.42 5.52
C LEU A 21 -7.37 -5.00 5.28
N GLY A 22 -6.48 -5.26 6.25
CA GLY A 22 -5.07 -4.93 6.14
C GLY A 22 -4.44 -5.50 4.87
N ASN A 23 -4.71 -6.77 4.57
CA ASN A 23 -4.22 -7.45 3.38
C ASN A 23 -4.76 -6.81 2.09
N SER A 24 -6.04 -6.42 2.06
CA SER A 24 -6.60 -5.69 0.91
C SER A 24 -5.92 -4.34 0.68
N PHE A 25 -5.60 -3.59 1.75
CA PHE A 25 -4.84 -2.35 1.64
C PHE A 25 -3.40 -2.59 1.16
N VAL A 26 -2.72 -3.60 1.69
CA VAL A 26 -1.36 -3.99 1.25
C VAL A 26 -1.35 -4.24 -0.26
N ASN A 27 -2.30 -5.03 -0.76
CA ASN A 27 -2.37 -5.35 -2.19
C ASN A 27 -2.62 -4.11 -3.05
N ALA A 28 -3.56 -3.25 -2.67
CA ALA A 28 -3.86 -2.03 -3.42
C ALA A 28 -2.68 -1.05 -3.44
N ILE A 29 -1.93 -0.93 -2.34
CA ILE A 29 -0.75 -0.06 -2.26
C ILE A 29 0.37 -0.57 -3.19
N VAL A 30 0.62 -1.88 -3.17
CA VAL A 30 1.61 -2.51 -4.05
C VAL A 30 1.21 -2.37 -5.53
N GLU A 31 -0.07 -2.57 -5.86
CA GLU A 31 -0.60 -2.35 -7.21
C GLU A 31 -0.42 -0.91 -7.69
N ALA A 32 -0.52 0.07 -6.78
CA ALA A 32 -0.25 1.48 -7.06
C ALA A 32 1.25 1.85 -7.09
N GLY A 33 2.16 0.88 -6.98
CA GLY A 33 3.62 1.07 -7.07
C GLY A 33 4.32 1.41 -5.76
N GLY A 34 3.62 1.37 -4.63
CA GLY A 34 4.18 1.62 -3.31
C GLY A 34 4.85 0.38 -2.70
N ALA A 35 5.84 0.60 -1.83
CA ALA A 35 6.40 -0.45 -0.99
C ALA A 35 5.70 -0.46 0.37
N VAL A 36 5.44 -1.65 0.94
CA VAL A 36 4.72 -1.80 2.21
C VAL A 36 5.55 -2.53 3.25
N GLY A 37 5.67 -1.92 4.44
CA GLY A 37 6.08 -2.59 5.67
C GLY A 37 4.85 -2.96 6.50
N ILE A 38 4.79 -4.19 7.01
CA ILE A 38 3.68 -4.70 7.83
C ILE A 38 4.13 -4.78 9.30
N LEU A 39 3.27 -4.32 10.22
CA LEU A 39 3.45 -4.37 11.68
C LEU A 39 2.25 -5.05 12.36
#